data_AF-A0A3A3DFI2-F1
#
_entry.id   AF-A0A3A3DFI2-F1
#
_cell.length_a   1.000
_cell.length_b   1.000
_cell.length_c   1.000
_cell.angle_alpha   90.00
_cell.angle_beta   90.00
_cell.angle_gamma   90.00
#
_symmetry.space_group_name_H-M   'P 1'
#
loop_
_entity.id
_entity.type
_entity.pdbx_description
1 polymer ?
#
loop_
_entity_poly.entity_id
_entity_poly.type
_entity_poly.pdbx_seq_one_letter_code
_entity_poly.pdbx_strand_id
1 'polypeptide(L)'
;MIRVILIIIAIAIAMAAGHLLIDEKGYVLIAYNDVTIEATIVAMAIMFFMLTIGIWLVVKAIKFFWRLYRKSTGHFGHKRAMKASQAWQQALWATLNDDNEQVQVAFKKHDAPSQWQDYQYALLAKSALQQGEQATAVQHLSAMSEEAQSKVPKLWLQADKGEQALVLLETPMQQKKPQSTEIATYLEGLLVEQKYVELIKTLNDKHKQVTWSAEHWQRFFARFFMQNQPDGQAYYEQLPKALKVYAQQPYLQSMAASGQIKQIQPALLKWLKKGLYQDVSAVISAANEGDLQLTHAIQAQLKKQPDNADLLACLACMAHVDGDFELAAKIFDNINKSNWHTGWTSMALRSYEQTQQYQKAYELAILK
;
A
#
# COMPACT_ATOMS: atom_id res chain seq x y z
N MET A 1 6.35 -58.26 -12.83
CA MET A 1 5.90 -58.57 -14.20
C MET A 1 6.42 -59.94 -14.67
N ILE A 2 7.67 -60.30 -14.37
CA ILE A 2 8.24 -61.63 -14.71
C ILE A 2 7.43 -62.81 -14.14
N ARG A 3 7.01 -62.78 -12.86
CA ARG A 3 6.25 -63.89 -12.24
C ARG A 3 4.92 -64.22 -12.94
N VAL A 4 4.18 -63.21 -13.42
CA VAL A 4 2.90 -63.41 -14.12
C VAL A 4 3.12 -63.92 -15.54
N ILE A 5 4.16 -63.42 -16.22
CA ILE A 5 4.54 -63.89 -17.55
C ILE A 5 5.00 -65.36 -17.48
N LEU A 6 5.77 -65.74 -16.45
CA LEU A 6 6.20 -67.12 -16.23
C LEU A 6 5.02 -68.07 -15.98
N ILE A 7 4.01 -67.64 -15.22
CA ILE A 7 2.79 -68.45 -14.99
C ILE A 7 2.00 -68.63 -16.30
N ILE A 8 1.86 -67.57 -17.11
CA ILE A 8 1.18 -67.66 -18.40
C ILE A 8 1.93 -68.59 -19.37
N ILE A 9 3.27 -68.49 -19.41
CA ILE A 9 4.12 -69.39 -20.21
C ILE A 9 3.99 -70.83 -19.71
N ALA A 10 3.99 -71.05 -18.40
CA ALA A 10 3.82 -72.37 -17.82
C ALA A 10 2.44 -72.98 -18.15
N ILE A 11 1.36 -72.18 -18.10
CA ILE A 11 0.02 -72.61 -18.51
C ILE A 11 -0.03 -72.91 -20.01
N ALA A 12 0.60 -72.08 -20.86
CA ALA A 12 0.67 -72.32 -22.29
C ALA A 12 1.43 -73.60 -22.65
N ILE A 13 2.55 -73.88 -21.95
CA ILE A 13 3.31 -75.12 -22.09
C ILE A 13 2.49 -76.32 -21.62
N ALA A 14 1.79 -76.20 -20.49
CA ALA A 14 0.92 -77.26 -19.97
C ALA A 14 -0.25 -77.56 -20.93
N MET A 15 -0.86 -76.53 -21.54
CA MET A 15 -1.90 -76.70 -22.56
C MET A 15 -1.37 -77.31 -23.85
N ALA A 16 -0.18 -76.90 -24.31
CA ALA A 16 0.47 -77.48 -25.49
C ALA A 16 0.85 -78.95 -25.28
N ALA A 17 1.37 -79.30 -24.09
CA ALA A 17 1.68 -80.67 -23.71
C ALA A 17 0.40 -81.53 -23.53
N GLY A 18 -0.72 -80.93 -23.12
CA GLY A 18 -2.02 -81.61 -23.03
C GLY A 18 -2.52 -82.18 -24.36
N HIS A 19 -2.16 -81.57 -25.49
CA HIS A 19 -2.51 -82.08 -26.83
C HIS A 19 -1.84 -83.41 -27.16
N LEU A 20 -0.70 -83.72 -26.55
CA LEU A 20 0.02 -84.98 -26.77
C LEU A 20 -0.59 -86.17 -25.99
N LEU A 21 -1.50 -85.92 -25.05
CA LEU A 21 -2.02 -86.93 -24.11
C LEU A 21 -3.48 -87.34 -24.37
N ILE A 22 -4.21 -86.65 -25.25
CA ILE A 22 -5.64 -86.88 -25.50
C ILE A 22 -5.84 -87.30 -26.96
N ASP A 23 -6.18 -88.58 -27.17
CA ASP A 23 -6.34 -89.20 -28.50
C ASP A 23 -7.74 -89.00 -29.12
N GLU A 24 -8.64 -88.28 -28.45
CA GLU A 24 -9.98 -87.94 -28.97
C GLU A 24 -10.04 -86.49 -29.50
N LYS A 25 -10.24 -86.36 -30.81
CA LYS A 25 -10.28 -85.09 -31.53
C LYS A 25 -11.66 -84.44 -31.40
N GLY A 26 -11.87 -83.69 -30.32
CA GLY A 26 -13.00 -82.77 -30.24
C GLY A 26 -12.94 -81.76 -31.41
N TYR A 27 -13.98 -81.76 -32.25
CA TYR A 27 -14.07 -80.93 -33.46
C TYR A 27 -15.09 -79.80 -33.27
N VAL A 28 -14.75 -78.60 -33.71
CA VAL A 28 -15.62 -77.43 -33.71
C VAL A 28 -15.70 -76.88 -35.12
N LEU A 29 -16.91 -76.83 -35.67
CA LEU A 29 -17.20 -76.21 -36.95
C LEU A 29 -17.99 -74.93 -36.66
N ILE A 30 -17.43 -73.79 -37.05
CA ILE A 30 -18.13 -72.51 -37.00
C ILE A 30 -18.37 -72.09 -38.44
N ALA A 31 -19.63 -72.14 -38.88
CA ALA A 31 -20.06 -71.68 -40.19
C ALA A 31 -20.72 -70.30 -40.05
N TYR A 32 -20.23 -69.33 -40.80
CA TYR A 32 -20.85 -68.00 -40.91
C TYR A 32 -20.87 -67.57 -42.38
N ASN A 33 -22.08 -67.46 -42.95
CA ASN A 33 -22.32 -67.29 -44.39
C ASN A 33 -21.54 -68.33 -45.22
N ASP A 34 -20.67 -67.91 -46.14
CA ASP A 34 -19.87 -68.80 -47.00
C ASP A 34 -18.52 -69.21 -46.38
N VAL A 35 -18.25 -68.81 -45.13
CA VAL A 35 -16.97 -69.11 -44.45
C VAL A 35 -17.19 -70.20 -43.40
N THR A 36 -16.62 -71.38 -43.66
CA THR A 36 -16.53 -72.48 -42.71
C THR A 36 -15.15 -72.53 -42.09
N ILE A 37 -15.06 -72.30 -40.78
CA ILE A 37 -13.82 -72.45 -40.02
C ILE A 37 -13.87 -73.78 -39.29
N GLU A 38 -12.96 -74.66 -39.69
CA GLU A 38 -12.77 -75.99 -39.12
C GLU A 38 -11.61 -75.94 -38.11
N ALA A 39 -11.90 -76.14 -36.82
CA ALA A 39 -10.88 -76.10 -35.78
C ALA A 39 -11.08 -77.21 -34.75
N THR A 40 -9.98 -77.66 -34.12
CA THR A 40 -10.07 -78.54 -32.97
C THR A 40 -10.43 -77.72 -31.71
N ILE A 41 -11.11 -78.35 -30.74
CA ILE A 41 -11.42 -77.71 -29.45
C ILE A 41 -10.15 -77.14 -28.80
N VAL A 42 -9.03 -77.86 -28.93
CA VAL A 42 -7.72 -77.44 -28.42
C VAL A 42 -7.22 -76.18 -29.14
N ALA A 43 -7.29 -76.13 -30.46
CA ALA A 43 -6.90 -74.94 -31.23
C ALA A 43 -7.77 -73.72 -30.87
N MET A 44 -9.06 -73.91 -30.66
CA MET A 44 -9.98 -72.84 -30.25
C MET A 44 -9.68 -72.36 -28.83
N ALA A 45 -9.36 -73.27 -27.90
CA ALA A 45 -8.97 -72.91 -26.53
C ALA A 45 -7.65 -72.11 -26.51
N ILE A 46 -6.66 -72.51 -27.31
CA ILE A 46 -5.39 -71.78 -27.46
C ILE A 46 -5.64 -70.39 -28.06
N MET A 47 -6.47 -70.30 -29.11
CA MET A 47 -6.80 -69.03 -29.76
C MET A 47 -7.52 -68.08 -28.79
N PHE A 48 -8.49 -68.58 -28.01
CA PHE A 48 -9.18 -67.80 -26.99
C PHE A 48 -8.20 -67.32 -25.90
N PHE A 49 -7.29 -68.19 -25.45
CA PHE A 49 -6.28 -67.84 -24.47
C PHE A 49 -5.32 -66.75 -25.01
N MET A 50 -4.83 -66.88 -26.24
CA MET A 50 -4.02 -65.84 -26.90
C MET A 50 -4.78 -64.51 -27.03
N LEU A 51 -6.07 -64.56 -27.39
CA LEU A 51 -6.91 -63.37 -27.51
C LEU A 51 -7.05 -62.65 -26.15
N THR A 52 -7.30 -63.40 -25.07
CA THR A 52 -7.42 -62.80 -23.72
C THR A 52 -6.10 -62.16 -23.25
N ILE A 53 -4.95 -62.79 -23.54
CA ILE A 53 -3.63 -62.20 -23.25
C ILE A 53 -3.41 -60.94 -24.09
N GLY A 54 -3.76 -60.97 -25.38
CA GLY A 54 -3.65 -59.82 -26.28
C GLY A 54 -4.47 -58.63 -25.76
N ILE A 55 -5.74 -58.84 -25.43
CA ILE A 55 -6.62 -57.81 -24.85
C ILE A 55 -6.03 -57.27 -23.54
N TRP A 56 -5.53 -58.14 -22.66
CA TRP A 56 -4.93 -57.74 -21.39
C TRP A 56 -3.69 -56.84 -21.58
N LEU A 57 -2.84 -57.16 -22.55
CA LEU A 57 -1.67 -56.35 -22.89
C LEU A 57 -2.07 -54.98 -23.43
N VAL A 58 -3.06 -54.92 -24.34
CA VAL A 58 -3.57 -53.66 -24.91
C VAL A 58 -4.14 -52.76 -23.82
N VAL A 59 -5.00 -53.28 -22.94
CA VAL A 59 -5.56 -52.50 -21.81
C VAL A 59 -4.45 -51.96 -20.91
N LYS A 60 -3.40 -52.75 -20.67
CA LYS A 60 -2.28 -52.35 -19.83
C LYS A 60 -1.41 -51.27 -20.49
N ALA A 61 -1.18 -51.39 -21.80
CA ALA A 61 -0.49 -50.38 -22.59
C ALA A 61 -1.24 -49.04 -22.54
N ILE A 62 -2.55 -49.05 -22.77
CA ILE A 62 -3.40 -47.84 -22.68
C ILE A 62 -3.31 -47.22 -21.28
N LYS A 63 -3.42 -48.02 -20.20
CA LYS A 63 -3.27 -47.52 -18.83
C LYS A 63 -1.87 -46.95 -18.55
N PHE A 64 -0.83 -47.52 -19.13
CA PHE A 64 0.53 -47.04 -19.00
C PHE A 64 0.73 -45.69 -19.69
N PHE A 65 0.29 -45.55 -20.95
CA PHE A 65 0.33 -44.29 -21.68
C PHE A 65 -0.49 -43.21 -20.99
N TRP A 66 -1.68 -43.53 -20.46
CA TRP A 66 -2.49 -42.57 -19.70
C TRP A 66 -1.80 -42.10 -18.41
N ARG A 67 -1.11 -43.01 -17.70
CA ARG A 67 -0.33 -42.66 -16.50
C ARG A 67 0.86 -41.76 -16.84
N LEU A 68 1.58 -42.03 -17.93
CA LEU A 68 2.68 -41.18 -18.39
C LEU A 68 2.18 -39.80 -18.79
N TYR A 69 1.09 -39.74 -19.56
CA TYR A 69 0.50 -38.48 -20.00
C TYR A 69 0.06 -37.61 -18.81
N ARG A 70 -0.68 -38.20 -17.86
CA ARG A 70 -1.16 -37.49 -16.66
C ARG A 70 -0.01 -37.06 -15.73
N LYS A 71 1.10 -37.80 -15.70
CA LYS A 71 2.30 -37.46 -14.91
C LYS A 71 3.14 -36.37 -15.59
N SER A 72 3.12 -36.28 -16.93
CA SER A 72 3.85 -35.28 -17.71
C SER A 72 3.15 -33.91 -17.73
N THR A 73 1.83 -33.88 -17.94
CA THR A 73 1.06 -32.62 -18.03
C THR A 73 0.92 -31.89 -16.68
N GLY A 74 0.83 -32.63 -15.58
CA GLY A 74 0.78 -32.03 -14.23
C GLY A 74 2.08 -31.37 -13.78
N HIS A 75 3.24 -31.83 -14.26
CA HIS A 75 4.56 -31.34 -13.81
C HIS A 75 4.88 -29.93 -14.33
N PHE A 76 4.46 -29.59 -15.55
CA PHE A 76 4.67 -28.25 -16.11
C PHE A 76 3.77 -27.20 -15.44
N GLY A 77 2.49 -27.53 -15.22
CA GLY A 77 1.57 -26.65 -14.48
C GLY A 77 2.03 -26.42 -13.04
N HIS A 78 2.46 -27.48 -12.35
CA HIS A 78 2.93 -27.38 -10.97
C HIS A 78 4.23 -26.54 -10.85
N LYS A 79 5.18 -26.69 -11.79
CA LYS A 79 6.39 -25.86 -11.84
C LYS A 79 6.08 -24.39 -12.11
N ARG A 80 5.13 -24.09 -13.01
CA ARG A 80 4.71 -22.70 -13.28
C ARG A 80 4.02 -22.08 -12.06
N ALA A 81 3.13 -22.84 -11.40
CA ALA A 81 2.47 -22.40 -10.18
C ALA A 81 3.48 -22.15 -9.04
N MET A 82 4.45 -23.06 -8.85
CA MET A 82 5.54 -22.89 -7.87
C MET A 82 6.38 -21.63 -8.13
N LYS A 83 6.74 -21.37 -9.40
CA LYS A 83 7.49 -20.15 -9.76
C LYS A 83 6.67 -18.89 -9.54
N ALA A 84 5.37 -18.91 -9.88
CA ALA A 84 4.47 -17.79 -9.61
C ALA A 84 4.37 -17.53 -8.11
N SER A 85 4.21 -18.56 -7.26
CA SER A 85 4.19 -18.37 -5.81
C SER A 85 5.51 -17.83 -5.26
N GLN A 86 6.65 -18.24 -5.82
CA GLN A 86 7.96 -17.70 -5.44
C GLN A 86 8.09 -16.22 -5.83
N ALA A 87 7.66 -15.84 -7.03
CA ALA A 87 7.64 -14.44 -7.46
C ALA A 87 6.74 -13.58 -6.55
N TRP A 88 5.56 -14.09 -6.18
CA TRP A 88 4.67 -13.44 -5.22
C TRP A 88 5.30 -13.26 -3.85
N GLN A 89 5.90 -14.33 -3.30
CA GLN A 89 6.58 -14.26 -2.02
C GLN A 89 7.74 -13.24 -2.06
N GLN A 90 8.54 -13.24 -3.13
CA GLN A 90 9.62 -12.28 -3.30
C GLN A 90 9.07 -10.84 -3.40
N ALA A 91 8.05 -10.60 -4.22
CA ALA A 91 7.45 -9.28 -4.38
C ALA A 91 6.84 -8.75 -3.06
N LEU A 92 6.21 -9.63 -2.26
CA LEU A 92 5.66 -9.24 -0.96
C LEU A 92 6.78 -8.87 0.01
N TRP A 93 7.85 -9.67 0.12
CA TRP A 93 8.99 -9.32 0.95
C TRP A 93 9.69 -8.06 0.50
N ALA A 94 9.86 -7.88 -0.82
CA ALA A 94 10.42 -6.66 -1.40
C ALA A 94 9.55 -5.44 -1.06
N THR A 95 8.22 -5.55 -1.19
CA THR A 95 7.28 -4.48 -0.81
C THR A 95 7.34 -4.14 0.68
N LEU A 96 7.54 -5.13 1.55
CA LEU A 96 7.64 -4.91 3.00
C LEU A 96 8.96 -4.25 3.41
N ASN A 97 10.02 -4.46 2.63
CA ASN A 97 11.34 -3.86 2.83
C ASN A 97 11.55 -2.59 2.00
N ASP A 98 10.49 -2.04 1.37
CA ASP A 98 10.52 -0.90 0.45
C ASP A 98 11.53 -1.05 -0.73
N ASP A 99 11.86 -2.30 -1.10
CA ASP A 99 12.70 -2.62 -2.26
C ASP A 99 11.86 -2.67 -3.55
N ASN A 100 11.63 -1.49 -4.11
CA ASN A 100 10.75 -1.31 -5.26
C ASN A 100 11.29 -1.93 -6.55
N GLU A 101 12.60 -1.93 -6.74
CA GLU A 101 13.22 -2.55 -7.93
C GLU A 101 12.98 -4.06 -7.93
N GLN A 102 13.12 -4.72 -6.77
CA GLN A 102 12.85 -6.14 -6.66
C GLN A 102 11.39 -6.50 -6.91
N VAL A 103 10.43 -5.64 -6.54
CA VAL A 103 9.00 -5.86 -6.86
C VAL A 103 8.79 -5.93 -8.38
N GLN A 104 9.35 -4.97 -9.12
CA GLN A 104 9.23 -4.97 -10.58
C GLN A 104 9.90 -6.20 -11.20
N VAL A 105 11.11 -6.56 -10.74
CA VAL A 105 11.85 -7.72 -11.27
C VAL A 105 11.12 -9.04 -10.99
N ALA A 106 10.52 -9.19 -9.81
CA ALA A 106 9.76 -10.39 -9.44
C ALA A 106 8.59 -10.63 -10.41
N PHE A 107 7.91 -9.56 -10.83
CA PHE A 107 6.74 -9.64 -11.71
C PHE A 107 7.05 -9.55 -13.21
N LYS A 108 8.23 -9.06 -13.62
CA LYS A 108 8.65 -9.01 -15.05
C LYS A 108 8.68 -10.38 -15.75
N LYS A 109 8.93 -11.46 -15.01
CA LYS A 109 9.19 -12.79 -15.59
C LYS A 109 7.95 -13.68 -15.67
N HIS A 110 6.86 -13.32 -15.00
CA HIS A 110 5.71 -14.19 -14.83
C HIS A 110 4.40 -13.40 -14.78
N ASP A 111 3.51 -13.65 -15.75
CA ASP A 111 2.13 -13.21 -15.65
C ASP A 111 1.44 -13.97 -14.50
N ALA A 112 0.88 -13.24 -13.54
CA ALA A 112 0.04 -13.83 -12.53
C ALA A 112 -1.13 -14.59 -13.17
N PRO A 113 -1.63 -15.66 -12.51
CA PRO A 113 -2.95 -16.18 -12.82
C PRO A 113 -3.99 -15.06 -12.81
N SER A 114 -5.03 -15.14 -13.64
CA SER A 114 -6.04 -14.08 -13.78
C SER A 114 -6.62 -13.58 -12.45
N GLN A 115 -6.80 -14.48 -11.48
CA GLN A 115 -7.30 -14.17 -10.13
C GLN A 115 -6.39 -13.23 -9.32
N TRP A 116 -5.10 -13.19 -9.64
CA TRP A 116 -4.07 -12.43 -8.91
C TRP A 116 -3.57 -11.22 -9.70
N GLN A 117 -4.02 -11.04 -10.94
CA GLN A 117 -3.49 -10.04 -11.86
C GLN A 117 -3.75 -8.61 -11.36
N ASP A 118 -4.93 -8.33 -10.80
CA ASP A 118 -5.25 -7.03 -10.21
C ASP A 118 -4.36 -6.70 -9.00
N TYR A 119 -4.05 -7.69 -8.17
CA TYR A 119 -3.15 -7.50 -7.03
C TYR A 119 -1.71 -7.23 -7.50
N GLN A 120 -1.28 -7.89 -8.58
CA GLN A 120 0.04 -7.67 -9.17
C GLN A 120 0.14 -6.24 -9.70
N TYR A 121 -0.87 -5.77 -10.42
CA TYR A 121 -0.91 -4.38 -10.90
C TYR A 121 -0.95 -3.37 -9.76
N ALA A 122 -1.70 -3.62 -8.69
CA ALA A 122 -1.72 -2.74 -7.52
C ALA A 122 -0.34 -2.65 -6.84
N LEU A 123 0.39 -3.76 -6.71
CA LEU A 123 1.75 -3.77 -6.16
C LEU A 123 2.76 -3.07 -7.07
N LEU A 124 2.67 -3.30 -8.38
CA LEU A 124 3.50 -2.61 -9.37
C LEU A 124 3.23 -1.11 -9.39
N ALA A 125 1.96 -0.69 -9.33
CA ALA A 125 1.58 0.71 -9.22
C ALA A 125 2.14 1.35 -7.95
N LYS A 126 1.98 0.69 -6.79
CA LYS A 126 2.55 1.17 -5.52
C LYS A 126 4.06 1.33 -5.61
N SER A 127 4.74 0.36 -6.21
CA SER A 127 6.19 0.38 -6.38
C SER A 127 6.66 1.51 -7.29
N ALA A 128 5.99 1.71 -8.42
CA ALA A 128 6.23 2.82 -9.33
C ALA A 128 6.02 4.18 -8.65
N LEU A 129 4.98 4.32 -7.82
CA LEU A 129 4.75 5.54 -7.02
C LEU A 129 5.87 5.83 -6.04
N GLN A 130 6.39 4.81 -5.35
CA GLN A 130 7.52 4.98 -4.43
C GLN A 130 8.82 5.37 -5.15
N GLN A 131 8.95 5.04 -6.44
CA GLN A 131 10.07 5.45 -7.29
C GLN A 131 9.85 6.80 -7.99
N GLY A 132 8.68 7.44 -7.82
CA GLY A 132 8.33 8.70 -8.50
C GLY A 132 7.86 8.52 -9.96
N GLU A 133 7.64 7.29 -10.42
CA GLU A 133 7.18 6.96 -11.77
C GLU A 133 5.64 7.03 -11.87
N GLN A 134 5.08 8.25 -11.82
CA GLN A 134 3.63 8.46 -11.81
C GLN A 134 2.93 7.91 -13.07
N ALA A 135 3.50 8.10 -14.25
CA ALA A 135 2.90 7.63 -15.50
C ALA A 135 2.79 6.10 -15.55
N THR A 136 3.84 5.40 -15.14
CA THR A 136 3.87 3.93 -15.03
C THR A 136 2.85 3.45 -14.00
N ALA A 137 2.74 4.14 -12.86
CA ALA A 137 1.76 3.81 -11.85
C ALA A 137 0.32 3.90 -12.39
N VAL A 138 -0.03 4.99 -13.08
CA VAL A 138 -1.36 5.16 -13.69
C VAL A 138 -1.65 4.08 -14.73
N GLN A 139 -0.66 3.68 -15.54
CA GLN A 139 -0.81 2.58 -16.50
C GLN A 139 -1.14 1.24 -15.81
N HIS A 140 -0.47 0.94 -14.69
CA HIS A 140 -0.77 -0.27 -13.93
C HIS A 140 -2.16 -0.19 -13.27
N LEU A 141 -2.53 0.95 -12.71
CA LEU A 141 -3.85 1.13 -12.10
C LEU A 141 -4.99 1.01 -13.11
N SER A 142 -4.82 1.56 -14.32
CA SER A 142 -5.84 1.46 -15.38
C SER A 142 -5.95 0.07 -16.01
N ALA A 143 -4.92 -0.76 -15.88
CA ALA A 143 -4.93 -2.15 -16.33
C ALA A 143 -5.72 -3.09 -15.37
N MET A 144 -6.07 -2.62 -14.18
CA MET A 144 -6.89 -3.37 -13.22
C MET A 144 -8.37 -3.41 -13.64
N SER A 145 -9.10 -4.43 -13.20
CA SER A 145 -10.55 -4.46 -13.31
C SER A 145 -11.22 -3.29 -12.56
N GLU A 146 -12.39 -2.83 -13.03
CA GLU A 146 -13.13 -1.72 -12.40
C GLU A 146 -13.41 -1.98 -10.91
N GLU A 147 -13.77 -3.21 -10.57
CA GLU A 147 -13.99 -3.63 -9.18
C GLU A 147 -12.72 -3.48 -8.32
N ALA A 148 -11.56 -3.83 -8.86
CA ALA A 148 -10.30 -3.73 -8.14
C ALA A 148 -9.80 -2.29 -8.02
N GLN A 149 -10.04 -1.45 -9.03
CA GLN A 149 -9.70 -0.02 -8.97
C GLN A 149 -10.40 0.66 -7.80
N SER A 150 -11.67 0.32 -7.54
CA SER A 150 -12.46 0.86 -6.41
C SER A 150 -11.86 0.55 -5.03
N LYS A 151 -10.99 -0.46 -4.93
CA LYS A 151 -10.33 -0.89 -3.68
C LYS A 151 -9.02 -0.16 -3.41
N VAL A 152 -8.46 0.54 -4.40
CA VAL A 152 -7.16 1.23 -4.29
C VAL A 152 -7.20 2.75 -4.57
N PRO A 153 -8.25 3.50 -4.15
CA PRO A 153 -8.37 4.93 -4.46
C PRO A 153 -7.21 5.77 -3.90
N LYS A 154 -6.58 5.32 -2.82
CA LYS A 154 -5.39 5.98 -2.26
C LYS A 154 -4.19 5.97 -3.22
N LEU A 155 -4.02 4.92 -4.02
CA LEU A 155 -2.95 4.88 -5.03
C LEU A 155 -3.22 5.88 -6.15
N TRP A 156 -4.49 6.03 -6.55
CA TRP A 156 -4.89 7.07 -7.52
C TRP A 156 -4.62 8.48 -7.00
N LEU A 157 -4.86 8.76 -5.71
CA LEU A 157 -4.48 10.05 -5.10
C LEU A 157 -2.98 10.30 -5.15
N GLN A 158 -2.17 9.28 -4.84
CA GLN A 158 -0.70 9.39 -4.87
C GLN A 158 -0.15 9.54 -6.29
N ALA A 159 -0.90 9.12 -7.30
CA ALA A 159 -0.58 9.24 -8.71
C ALA A 159 -1.01 10.58 -9.33
N ASP A 160 -1.36 11.58 -8.51
CA ASP A 160 -1.92 12.87 -8.95
C ASP A 160 -3.18 12.74 -9.81
N LYS A 161 -4.00 11.72 -9.52
CA LYS A 161 -5.32 11.49 -10.15
C LYS A 161 -6.43 11.62 -9.12
N GLY A 162 -6.51 12.80 -8.50
CA GLY A 162 -7.45 13.04 -7.41
C GLY A 162 -8.91 12.98 -7.83
N GLU A 163 -9.27 13.55 -8.98
CA GLU A 163 -10.63 13.42 -9.52
C GLU A 163 -11.07 11.95 -9.72
N GLN A 164 -10.19 11.12 -10.29
CA GLN A 164 -10.49 9.70 -10.49
C GLN A 164 -10.64 8.96 -9.17
N ALA A 165 -9.79 9.26 -8.19
CA ALA A 165 -9.92 8.70 -6.85
C ALA A 165 -11.26 9.10 -6.18
N LEU A 166 -11.71 10.35 -6.36
CA LEU A 166 -13.00 10.81 -5.84
C LEU A 166 -14.16 10.06 -6.48
N VAL A 167 -14.16 9.89 -7.82
CA VAL A 167 -15.20 9.11 -8.54
C VAL A 167 -15.27 7.67 -8.01
N LEU A 168 -14.12 7.02 -7.82
CA LEU A 168 -14.07 5.66 -7.27
C LEU A 168 -14.62 5.57 -5.83
N LEU A 169 -14.58 6.67 -5.08
CA LEU A 169 -15.05 6.77 -3.70
C LEU A 169 -16.52 7.20 -3.58
N GLU A 170 -17.16 7.70 -4.64
CA GLU A 170 -18.57 8.13 -4.59
C GLU A 170 -19.51 7.00 -4.13
N THR A 171 -19.35 5.81 -4.72
CA THR A 171 -20.19 4.65 -4.41
C THR A 171 -19.97 4.15 -2.97
N PRO A 172 -18.72 3.91 -2.52
CA PRO A 172 -18.46 3.60 -1.11
C PRO A 172 -19.01 4.64 -0.12
N MET A 173 -18.94 5.93 -0.47
CA MET A 173 -19.40 7.02 0.41
C MET A 173 -20.92 7.10 0.59
N GLN A 174 -21.69 6.57 -0.38
CA GLN A 174 -23.15 6.45 -0.32
C GLN A 174 -23.62 5.28 0.56
N GLN A 175 -22.74 4.34 0.90
CA GLN A 175 -23.09 3.22 1.77
C GLN A 175 -23.45 3.71 3.18
N LYS A 176 -24.34 2.97 3.87
CA LYS A 176 -24.80 3.33 5.23
C LYS A 176 -23.66 3.45 6.24
N LYS A 177 -22.57 2.70 6.07
CA LYS A 177 -21.38 2.70 6.92
C LYS A 177 -20.13 2.52 6.05
N PRO A 178 -19.61 3.59 5.44
CA PRO A 178 -18.36 3.54 4.70
C PRO A 178 -17.20 3.17 5.63
N GLN A 179 -16.16 2.56 5.08
CA GLN A 179 -14.96 2.23 5.85
C GLN A 179 -14.20 3.49 6.25
N SER A 180 -13.54 3.45 7.41
CA SER A 180 -12.74 4.58 7.90
C SER A 180 -11.68 5.01 6.89
N THR A 181 -11.03 4.05 6.23
CA THR A 181 -10.01 4.28 5.22
C THR A 181 -10.56 4.93 3.95
N GLU A 182 -11.80 4.63 3.57
CA GLU A 182 -12.47 5.25 2.41
C GLU A 182 -12.78 6.71 2.72
N ILE A 183 -13.35 7.00 3.89
CA ILE A 183 -13.63 8.38 4.34
C ILE A 183 -12.33 9.18 4.44
N ALA A 184 -11.28 8.60 5.05
CA ALA A 184 -9.98 9.24 5.16
C ALA A 184 -9.38 9.57 3.78
N THR A 185 -9.43 8.63 2.85
CA THR A 185 -8.93 8.83 1.48
C THR A 185 -9.77 9.88 0.77
N TYR A 186 -11.09 9.85 0.94
CA TYR A 186 -11.99 10.84 0.36
C TYR A 186 -11.71 12.27 0.87
N LEU A 187 -11.49 12.44 2.18
CA LEU A 187 -11.11 13.73 2.76
C LEU A 187 -9.78 14.26 2.21
N GLU A 188 -8.76 13.40 2.07
CA GLU A 188 -7.49 13.77 1.44
C GLU A 188 -7.67 14.14 -0.04
N GLY A 189 -8.52 13.40 -0.78
CA GLY A 189 -8.85 13.71 -2.17
C GLY A 189 -9.57 15.04 -2.33
N LEU A 190 -10.56 15.34 -1.48
CA LEU A 190 -11.26 16.62 -1.49
C LEU A 190 -10.32 17.79 -1.17
N LEU A 191 -9.31 17.56 -0.32
CA LEU A 191 -8.29 18.55 0.00
C LEU A 191 -7.38 18.82 -1.22
N VAL A 192 -6.88 17.76 -1.87
CA VAL A 192 -6.03 17.88 -3.06
C VAL A 192 -6.76 18.59 -4.21
N GLU A 193 -8.01 18.23 -4.43
CA GLU A 193 -8.86 18.80 -5.50
C GLU A 193 -9.52 20.14 -5.10
N GLN A 194 -9.16 20.69 -3.94
CA GLN A 194 -9.63 22.00 -3.45
C GLN A 194 -11.17 22.13 -3.34
N LYS A 195 -11.87 21.01 -3.12
CA LYS A 195 -13.33 20.95 -2.95
C LYS A 195 -13.74 21.25 -1.50
N TYR A 196 -13.38 22.44 -1.00
CA TYR A 196 -13.45 22.79 0.42
C TYR A 196 -14.87 22.78 1.01
N VAL A 197 -15.88 23.19 0.25
CA VAL A 197 -17.28 23.18 0.72
C VAL A 197 -17.74 21.75 1.03
N GLU A 198 -17.44 20.81 0.14
CA GLU A 198 -17.75 19.40 0.31
C GLU A 198 -16.89 18.75 1.40
N LEU A 199 -15.64 19.18 1.54
CA LEU A 199 -14.73 18.76 2.61
C LEU A 199 -15.30 19.10 3.98
N ILE A 200 -15.72 20.34 4.20
CA ILE A 200 -16.28 20.78 5.48
C ILE A 200 -17.59 20.05 5.79
N LYS A 201 -18.45 19.87 4.79
CA LYS A 201 -19.67 19.05 4.93
C LYS A 201 -19.33 17.63 5.37
N THR A 202 -18.38 16.99 4.71
CA THR A 202 -17.96 15.61 5.02
C THR A 202 -17.33 15.50 6.42
N LEU A 203 -16.52 16.48 6.84
CA LEU A 203 -15.98 16.54 8.19
C LEU A 203 -17.12 16.64 9.22
N ASN A 204 -18.11 17.50 8.99
CA ASN A 204 -19.26 17.62 9.88
C ASN A 204 -20.03 16.29 10.02
N ASP A 205 -20.29 15.62 8.90
CA ASP A 205 -21.13 14.42 8.86
C ASP A 205 -20.41 13.15 9.36
N LYS A 206 -19.13 12.98 8.99
CA LYS A 206 -18.45 11.67 9.07
C LYS A 206 -17.17 11.63 9.92
N HIS A 207 -16.72 12.74 10.53
CA HIS A 207 -15.46 12.76 11.31
C HIS A 207 -15.34 11.68 12.39
N LYS A 208 -16.44 11.29 13.03
CA LYS A 208 -16.44 10.27 14.11
C LYS A 208 -16.05 8.87 13.61
N GLN A 209 -16.12 8.63 12.31
CA GLN A 209 -15.78 7.35 11.68
C GLN A 209 -14.31 7.29 11.24
N VAL A 210 -13.58 8.41 11.31
CA VAL A 210 -12.19 8.51 10.89
C VAL A 210 -11.27 8.17 12.06
N THR A 211 -10.36 7.21 11.87
CA THR A 211 -9.46 6.69 12.91
C THR A 211 -8.07 7.35 12.91
N TRP A 212 -7.97 8.58 12.40
CA TRP A 212 -6.71 9.33 12.38
C TRP A 212 -6.18 9.63 13.79
N SER A 213 -4.86 9.60 13.94
CA SER A 213 -4.16 10.09 15.14
C SER A 213 -4.28 11.62 15.24
N ALA A 214 -4.06 12.15 16.44
CA ALA A 214 -4.02 13.60 16.67
C ALA A 214 -3.00 14.30 15.75
N GLU A 215 -1.82 13.69 15.55
CA GLU A 215 -0.79 14.20 14.66
C GLU A 215 -1.25 14.23 13.19
N HIS A 216 -1.95 13.19 12.73
CA HIS A 216 -2.46 13.17 11.36
C HIS A 216 -3.51 14.25 11.15
N TRP A 217 -4.42 14.45 12.12
CA TRP A 217 -5.38 15.55 12.09
C TRP A 217 -4.69 16.91 12.02
N GLN A 218 -3.68 17.15 12.86
CA GLN A 218 -2.92 18.40 12.85
C GLN A 218 -2.23 18.63 11.51
N ARG A 219 -1.58 17.62 10.92
CA ARG A 219 -0.94 17.71 9.59
C ARG A 219 -1.94 17.93 8.47
N PHE A 220 -3.12 17.32 8.54
CA PHE A 220 -4.21 17.55 7.60
C PHE A 220 -4.70 19.01 7.69
N PHE A 221 -4.98 19.51 8.90
CA PHE A 221 -5.43 20.88 9.08
C PHE A 221 -4.35 21.92 8.75
N ALA A 222 -3.09 21.62 8.99
CA ALA A 222 -1.98 22.49 8.56
C ALA A 222 -1.99 22.70 7.04
N ARG A 223 -2.14 21.63 6.26
CA ARG A 223 -2.28 21.73 4.80
C ARG A 223 -3.55 22.49 4.40
N PHE A 224 -4.68 22.16 5.02
CA PHE A 224 -5.97 22.79 4.73
C PHE A 224 -5.96 24.31 4.96
N PHE A 225 -5.51 24.77 6.12
CA PHE A 225 -5.50 26.20 6.43
C PHE A 225 -4.38 26.97 5.72
N MET A 226 -3.25 26.32 5.40
CA MET A 226 -2.22 26.91 4.55
C MET A 226 -2.72 27.21 3.13
N GLN A 227 -3.58 26.35 2.57
CA GLN A 227 -4.18 26.58 1.26
C GLN A 227 -5.34 27.60 1.29
N ASN A 228 -5.92 27.85 2.46
CA ASN A 228 -7.12 28.68 2.65
C ASN A 228 -6.89 29.84 3.63
N GLN A 229 -5.75 30.52 3.53
CA GLN A 229 -5.42 31.62 4.47
C GLN A 229 -6.46 32.76 4.52
N PRO A 230 -7.06 33.22 3.41
CA PRO A 230 -8.04 34.32 3.45
C PRO A 230 -9.36 33.93 4.15
N ASP A 231 -9.87 32.73 3.86
CA ASP A 231 -11.16 32.24 4.37
C ASP A 231 -11.02 31.34 5.61
N GLY A 232 -9.81 31.24 6.18
CA GLY A 232 -9.47 30.30 7.23
C GLY A 232 -10.35 30.43 8.47
N GLN A 233 -10.71 31.65 8.86
CA GLN A 233 -11.60 31.88 10.00
C GLN A 233 -13.00 31.29 9.77
N ALA A 234 -13.59 31.56 8.60
CA ALA A 234 -14.93 31.07 8.27
C ALA A 234 -14.99 29.54 8.29
N TYR A 235 -13.96 28.88 7.74
CA TYR A 235 -13.87 27.43 7.79
C TYR A 235 -13.63 26.89 9.20
N TYR A 236 -12.77 27.52 9.99
CA TYR A 236 -12.52 27.12 11.38
C TYR A 236 -13.80 27.21 12.24
N GLU A 237 -14.65 28.21 12.00
CA GLU A 237 -15.92 28.37 12.69
C GLU A 237 -16.91 27.25 12.39
N GLN A 238 -16.95 26.78 11.13
CA GLN A 238 -17.82 25.70 10.66
C GLN A 238 -17.40 24.28 11.09
N LEU A 239 -16.19 24.11 11.64
CA LEU A 239 -15.72 22.79 12.08
C LEU A 239 -16.47 22.27 13.32
N PRO A 240 -16.67 20.94 13.45
CA PRO A 240 -17.16 20.33 14.67
C PRO A 240 -16.26 20.64 15.87
N LYS A 241 -16.85 20.83 17.05
CA LYS A 241 -16.10 21.06 18.31
C LYS A 241 -15.00 20.00 18.56
N ALA A 242 -15.25 18.74 18.20
CA ALA A 242 -14.30 17.65 18.35
C ALA A 242 -13.04 17.84 17.48
N LEU A 243 -13.17 18.44 16.30
CA LEU A 243 -12.05 18.68 15.38
C LEU A 243 -11.33 20.00 15.68
N LYS A 244 -12.00 20.98 16.30
CA LYS A 244 -11.37 22.26 16.66
C LYS A 244 -10.14 22.09 17.57
N VAL A 245 -10.11 21.05 18.40
CA VAL A 245 -8.96 20.74 19.26
C VAL A 245 -7.70 20.48 18.43
N TYR A 246 -7.81 19.76 17.31
CA TYR A 246 -6.69 19.47 16.43
C TYR A 246 -6.42 20.60 15.42
N ALA A 247 -7.46 21.34 15.04
CA ALA A 247 -7.38 22.42 14.06
C ALA A 247 -6.86 23.75 14.64
N GLN A 248 -6.98 23.99 15.95
CA GLN A 248 -6.70 25.30 16.54
C GLN A 248 -5.27 25.79 16.28
N GLN A 249 -4.26 24.99 16.62
CA GLN A 249 -2.87 25.39 16.40
C GLN A 249 -2.55 25.59 14.90
N PRO A 250 -2.89 24.66 13.98
CA PRO A 250 -2.71 24.86 12.54
C PRO A 250 -3.41 26.10 11.98
N TYR A 251 -4.62 26.40 12.45
CA TYR A 251 -5.35 27.61 12.08
C TYR A 251 -4.63 28.88 12.55
N LEU A 252 -4.17 28.92 13.81
CA LEU A 252 -3.45 30.10 14.31
C LEU A 252 -2.10 30.27 13.59
N GLN A 253 -1.40 29.17 13.29
CA GLN A 253 -0.19 29.18 12.48
C GLN A 253 -0.44 29.77 11.09
N SER A 254 -1.56 29.42 10.44
CA SER A 254 -1.86 29.97 9.12
C SER A 254 -2.18 31.45 9.13
N MET A 255 -2.89 31.91 10.17
CA MET A 255 -3.19 33.33 10.35
C MET A 255 -1.92 34.13 10.67
N ALA A 256 -0.98 33.57 11.45
CA ALA A 256 0.32 34.20 11.69
C ALA A 256 1.15 34.33 10.40
N ALA A 257 1.16 33.27 9.59
CA ALA A 257 1.85 33.25 8.30
C ALA A 257 1.25 34.19 7.26
N SER A 258 -0.05 34.47 7.33
CA SER A 258 -0.70 35.45 6.44
C SER A 258 -0.55 36.91 6.91
N GLY A 259 0.23 37.16 7.98
CA GLY A 259 0.41 38.50 8.56
C GLY A 259 -0.74 38.95 9.48
N GLN A 260 -1.73 38.10 9.73
CA GLN A 260 -2.93 38.47 10.49
C GLN A 260 -2.77 38.27 12.00
N ILE A 261 -1.55 38.48 12.54
CA ILE A 261 -1.22 38.18 13.94
C ILE A 261 -2.10 38.93 14.95
N LYS A 262 -2.53 40.16 14.59
CA LYS A 262 -3.42 40.98 15.42
C LYS A 262 -4.78 40.33 15.68
N GLN A 263 -5.32 39.59 14.70
CA GLN A 263 -6.62 38.93 14.85
C GLN A 263 -6.56 37.75 15.83
N ILE A 264 -5.41 37.06 15.88
CA ILE A 264 -5.19 35.90 16.74
C ILE A 264 -4.55 36.24 18.09
N GLN A 265 -4.08 37.48 18.26
CA GLN A 265 -3.40 37.96 19.45
C GLN A 265 -4.15 37.67 20.76
N PRO A 266 -5.49 37.86 20.89
CA PRO A 266 -6.19 37.53 22.15
C PRO A 266 -6.09 36.03 22.51
N ALA A 267 -6.09 35.15 21.50
CA ALA A 267 -5.93 33.72 21.71
C ALA A 267 -4.52 33.37 22.18
N LEU A 268 -3.49 33.97 21.56
CA LEU A 268 -2.09 33.76 21.94
C LEU A 268 -1.80 34.28 23.36
N LEU A 269 -2.31 35.45 23.73
CA LEU A 269 -2.19 35.97 25.10
C LEU A 269 -2.85 35.05 26.13
N LYS A 270 -3.99 34.42 25.77
CA LYS A 270 -4.66 33.44 26.64
C LYS A 270 -3.83 32.15 26.79
N TRP A 271 -3.22 31.66 25.71
CA TRP A 271 -2.33 30.49 25.75
C TRP A 271 -1.07 30.75 26.57
N LEU A 272 -0.46 31.92 26.38
CA LEU A 272 0.70 32.37 27.14
C LEU A 272 0.41 32.43 28.65
N LYS A 273 -0.75 32.96 29.05
CA LYS A 273 -1.20 32.98 30.46
C LYS A 273 -1.46 31.59 31.04
N LYS A 274 -1.82 30.62 30.21
CA LYS A 274 -2.06 29.23 30.60
C LYS A 274 -0.77 28.39 30.66
N GLY A 275 0.38 28.94 30.27
CA GLY A 275 1.64 28.22 30.22
C GLY A 275 1.80 27.29 29.02
N LEU A 276 1.00 27.49 27.96
CA LEU A 276 1.10 26.71 26.71
C LEU A 276 2.21 27.28 25.81
N TYR A 277 3.44 27.32 26.33
CA TYR A 277 4.56 28.02 25.69
C TYR A 277 4.97 27.37 24.36
N GLN A 278 5.01 26.04 24.32
CA GLN A 278 5.29 25.28 23.10
C GLN A 278 4.29 25.60 21.98
N ASP A 279 2.99 25.64 22.28
CA ASP A 279 1.95 25.93 21.29
C ASP A 279 2.03 27.37 20.77
N VAL A 280 2.28 28.34 21.67
CA VAL A 280 2.49 29.74 21.30
C VAL A 280 3.72 29.88 20.42
N SER A 281 4.81 29.20 20.78
CA SER A 281 6.07 29.23 20.05
C SER A 281 5.94 28.64 18.65
N ALA A 282 5.20 27.54 18.52
CA ALA A 282 4.90 26.95 17.22
C ALA A 282 4.04 27.85 16.32
N VAL A 283 3.17 28.71 16.87
CA VAL A 283 2.42 29.70 16.08
C VAL A 283 3.31 30.87 15.67
N ILE A 284 4.08 31.41 16.63
CA ILE A 284 4.95 32.56 16.42
C ILE A 284 6.08 32.25 15.43
N SER A 285 6.55 31.01 15.37
CA SER A 285 7.58 30.61 14.42
C SER A 285 7.16 30.73 12.95
N ALA A 286 5.86 30.82 12.68
CA ALA A 286 5.30 31.05 11.35
C ALA A 286 4.92 32.51 11.09
N ALA A 287 5.09 33.41 12.06
CA ALA A 287 4.67 34.80 11.94
C ALA A 287 5.47 35.57 10.88
N ASN A 288 4.77 36.36 10.07
CA ASN A 288 5.36 37.30 9.11
C ASN A 288 5.22 38.77 9.54
N GLU A 289 4.43 39.05 10.57
CA GLU A 289 4.29 40.38 11.18
C GLU A 289 4.52 40.31 12.70
N GLY A 290 5.17 41.34 13.24
CA GLY A 290 5.41 41.49 14.66
C GLY A 290 4.20 42.06 15.40
N ASP A 291 4.15 41.82 16.71
CA ASP A 291 3.16 42.44 17.59
C ASP A 291 3.80 42.88 18.91
N LEU A 292 3.78 44.19 19.16
CA LEU A 292 4.44 44.80 20.33
C LEU A 292 3.82 44.32 21.65
N GLN A 293 2.50 44.18 21.72
CA GLN A 293 1.83 43.75 22.96
C GLN A 293 2.15 42.28 23.27
N LEU A 294 2.17 41.42 22.25
CA LEU A 294 2.57 40.02 22.39
C LEU A 294 4.04 39.92 22.83
N THR A 295 4.92 40.72 22.23
CA THR A 295 6.33 40.80 22.60
C THR A 295 6.52 41.19 24.07
N HIS A 296 5.82 42.23 24.53
CA HIS A 296 5.84 42.62 25.95
C HIS A 296 5.29 41.53 26.88
N ALA A 297 4.24 40.82 26.45
CA ALA A 297 3.70 39.72 27.22
C ALA A 297 4.67 38.54 27.34
N ILE A 298 5.38 38.20 26.25
CA ILE A 298 6.44 37.18 26.23
C ILE A 298 7.58 37.58 27.18
N GLN A 299 8.07 38.82 27.08
CA GLN A 299 9.11 39.35 27.98
C GLN A 299 8.69 39.29 29.45
N ALA A 300 7.42 39.58 29.76
CA ALA A 300 6.89 39.50 31.12
C ALA A 300 6.88 38.06 31.67
N GLN A 301 6.64 37.05 30.82
CA GLN A 301 6.77 35.64 31.22
C GLN A 301 8.23 35.21 31.33
N LEU A 302 9.10 35.69 30.44
CA LEU A 302 10.53 35.40 30.47
C LEU A 302 11.19 35.89 31.76
N LYS A 303 10.74 37.04 32.32
CA LYS A 303 11.19 37.51 33.64
C LYS A 303 10.91 36.51 34.78
N LYS A 304 9.88 35.67 34.63
CA LYS A 304 9.52 34.63 35.62
C LYS A 304 10.22 33.30 35.32
N GLN A 305 10.50 33.03 34.05
CA GLN A 305 11.12 31.79 33.57
C GLN A 305 12.22 32.13 32.54
N PRO A 306 13.39 32.61 33.01
CA PRO A 306 14.44 33.13 32.13
C PRO A 306 15.04 32.06 31.20
N ASP A 307 15.06 30.81 31.65
CA ASP A 307 15.69 29.69 30.92
C ASP A 307 14.70 28.91 30.05
N ASN A 308 13.47 29.40 29.87
CA ASN A 308 12.46 28.71 29.07
C ASN A 308 12.76 28.87 27.57
N ALA A 309 13.15 27.76 26.93
CA ALA A 309 13.52 27.73 25.51
C ALA A 309 12.39 28.20 24.57
N ASP A 310 11.13 27.84 24.85
CA ASP A 310 9.99 28.23 24.02
C ASP A 310 9.79 29.75 24.04
N LEU A 311 9.87 30.37 25.21
CA LEU A 311 9.70 31.81 25.37
C LEU A 311 10.88 32.59 24.77
N LEU A 312 12.11 32.08 24.91
CA LEU A 312 13.28 32.65 24.24
C LEU A 312 13.12 32.58 22.72
N ALA A 313 12.67 31.44 22.19
CA ALA A 313 12.42 31.28 20.76
C ALA A 313 11.29 32.21 20.26
N CYS A 314 10.21 32.36 21.03
CA CYS A 314 9.14 33.33 20.71
C CYS A 314 9.72 34.75 20.57
N LEU A 315 10.56 35.16 21.53
CA LEU A 315 11.16 36.50 21.52
C LEU A 315 12.12 36.68 20.34
N ALA A 316 12.94 35.68 20.03
CA ALA A 316 13.84 35.69 18.89
C ALA A 316 13.09 35.77 17.55
N CYS A 317 11.98 35.02 17.43
CA CYS A 317 11.11 35.07 16.27
C CYS A 317 10.45 36.45 16.09
N MET A 318 9.98 37.07 17.17
CA MET A 318 9.44 38.45 17.11
C MET A 318 10.51 39.46 16.68
N ALA A 319 11.71 39.39 17.27
CA ALA A 319 12.83 40.26 16.89
C ALA A 319 13.23 40.08 15.42
N HIS A 320 13.23 38.84 14.91
CA HIS A 320 13.50 38.56 13.50
C HIS A 320 12.49 39.24 12.58
N VAL A 321 11.20 39.13 12.90
CA VAL A 321 10.12 39.71 12.09
C VAL A 321 10.12 41.24 12.17
N ASP A 322 10.52 41.81 13.31
CA ASP A 322 10.71 43.26 13.48
C ASP A 322 11.99 43.79 12.78
N GLY A 323 12.81 42.90 12.21
CA GLY A 323 14.04 43.24 11.46
C GLY A 323 15.31 43.35 12.30
N ASP A 324 15.26 43.08 13.61
CA ASP A 324 16.43 43.06 14.49
C ASP A 324 17.09 41.67 14.48
N PHE A 325 17.78 41.38 13.37
CA PHE A 325 18.42 40.07 13.15
C PHE A 325 19.57 39.81 14.12
N GLU A 326 20.26 40.84 14.60
CA GLU A 326 21.34 40.69 15.58
C GLU A 326 20.79 40.25 16.93
N LEU A 327 19.72 40.89 17.40
CA LEU A 327 19.06 40.50 18.64
C LEU A 327 18.49 39.09 18.52
N ALA A 328 17.82 38.78 17.41
CA ALA A 328 17.28 37.44 17.15
C ALA A 328 18.37 36.36 17.23
N ALA A 329 19.50 36.56 16.53
CA ALA A 329 20.62 35.62 16.54
C ALA A 329 21.20 35.42 17.94
N LYS A 330 21.40 36.51 18.70
CA LYS A 330 21.91 36.44 20.08
C LYS A 330 20.96 35.67 21.01
N ILE A 331 19.65 35.85 20.86
CA ILE A 331 18.68 35.11 21.68
C ILE A 331 18.68 33.63 21.30
N PHE A 332 18.75 33.30 20.00
CA PHE A 332 18.84 31.91 19.56
C PHE A 332 20.12 31.21 20.05
N ASP A 333 21.25 31.91 20.14
CA ASP A 333 22.50 31.37 20.69
C ASP A 333 22.36 30.95 22.17
N ASN A 334 21.47 31.61 22.92
CA ASN A 334 21.22 31.30 24.33
C ASN A 334 20.30 30.08 24.53
N ILE A 335 19.70 29.54 23.47
CA ILE A 335 18.85 28.35 23.54
C ILE A 335 19.74 27.10 23.48
N ASN A 336 19.68 26.28 24.55
CA ASN A 336 20.43 25.04 24.63
C ASN A 336 20.10 24.11 23.44
N LYS A 337 21.14 23.58 22.78
CA LYS A 337 21.07 22.63 21.66
C LYS A 337 20.11 21.46 21.90
N SER A 338 19.98 20.96 23.14
CA SER A 338 19.05 19.87 23.48
C SER A 338 17.57 20.20 23.38
N ASN A 339 17.22 21.50 23.44
CA ASN A 339 15.83 21.98 23.44
C ASN A 339 15.39 22.49 22.06
N TRP A 340 16.25 22.36 21.04
CA TRP A 340 15.89 22.74 19.68
C TRP A 340 14.88 21.77 19.10
N HIS A 341 13.84 22.32 18.50
CA HIS A 341 12.89 21.57 17.70
C HIS A 341 12.71 22.22 16.34
N THR A 342 12.23 21.44 15.37
CA THR A 342 12.14 21.81 13.95
C THR A 342 11.37 23.11 13.66
N GLY A 343 10.46 23.52 14.55
CA GLY A 343 9.67 24.74 14.41
C GLY A 343 10.47 26.05 14.31
N TRP A 344 11.61 26.19 15.00
CA TRP A 344 12.38 27.45 15.04
C TRP A 344 13.60 27.46 14.13
N THR A 345 14.02 26.28 13.70
CA THR A 345 15.25 26.07 12.92
C THR A 345 15.25 26.96 11.68
N SER A 346 14.13 27.09 10.98
CA SER A 346 14.01 27.93 9.79
C SER A 346 14.24 29.43 10.08
N MET A 347 13.63 29.97 11.15
CA MET A 347 13.80 31.37 11.56
C MET A 347 15.21 31.66 12.06
N ALA A 348 15.78 30.73 12.85
CA ALA A 348 17.15 30.85 13.34
C ALA A 348 18.17 30.83 12.19
N LEU A 349 18.02 29.89 11.24
CA LEU A 349 18.85 29.83 10.03
C LEU A 349 18.82 31.16 9.27
N ARG A 350 17.63 31.70 9.00
CA ARG A 350 17.49 32.99 8.31
C ARG A 350 18.16 34.13 9.10
N SER A 351 18.02 34.15 10.43
CA SER A 351 18.67 35.17 11.27
C SER A 351 20.20 35.08 11.22
N TYR A 352 20.76 33.87 11.24
CA TYR A 352 22.21 33.67 11.12
C TYR A 352 22.72 34.02 9.72
N GLU A 353 21.98 33.70 8.66
CA GLU A 353 22.33 34.09 7.29
C GLU A 353 22.35 35.61 7.11
N GLN A 354 21.33 36.32 7.63
CA GLN A 354 21.27 37.79 7.57
C GLN A 354 22.39 38.46 8.37
N THR A 355 22.87 37.82 9.43
CA THR A 355 24.01 38.31 10.24
C THR A 355 25.37 37.74 9.82
N GLN A 356 25.45 37.07 8.65
CA GLN A 356 26.68 36.47 8.10
C GLN A 356 27.34 35.38 8.99
N GLN A 357 26.58 34.78 9.91
CA GLN A 357 27.04 33.70 10.78
C GLN A 357 26.86 32.32 10.12
N TYR A 358 27.40 32.14 8.91
CA TYR A 358 27.16 30.97 8.07
C TYR A 358 27.59 29.63 8.68
N GLN A 359 28.63 29.62 9.51
CA GLN A 359 29.08 28.40 10.19
C GLN A 359 28.03 27.88 11.18
N LYS A 360 27.39 28.78 11.94
CA LYS A 360 26.30 28.42 12.85
C LYS A 360 25.05 27.97 12.09
N ALA A 361 24.75 28.63 10.97
CA ALA A 361 23.66 28.22 10.09
C ALA A 361 23.89 26.80 9.56
N TYR A 362 25.12 26.47 9.14
CA TYR A 362 25.47 25.14 8.67
C TYR A 362 25.35 24.06 9.76
N GLU A 363 25.87 24.31 10.96
CA GLU A 363 25.73 23.39 12.09
C GLU A 363 24.27 23.10 12.43
N LEU A 364 23.42 24.13 12.37
CA LEU A 364 22.00 24.01 12.66
C LEU A 364 21.23 23.29 11.55
N ALA A 365 21.66 23.43 10.28
CA ALA A 365 21.06 22.76 9.14
C ALA A 365 21.28 21.23 9.15
N ILE A 366 22.39 20.75 9.73
CA ILE A 366 22.71 19.31 9.86
C ILE A 366 21.81 18.61 10.89
N LEU A 367 21.25 19.35 11.85
CA LEU A 367 20.36 18.82 12.89
C LEU A 367 18.91 18.58 12.40
N LYS A 368 18.62 18.92 11.15
CA LYS A 368 17.29 18.83 10.53
C LYS A 368 17.15 17.50 9.78
#